data_AF-A0A7A6ZLJ3-F1
#
_entry.id   AF-A0A7A6ZLJ3-F1
#
_cell.length_a   1.000
_cell.length_b   1.000
_cell.length_c   1.000
_cell.angle_alpha   90.00
_cell.angle_beta   90.00
_cell.angle_gamma   90.00
#
_symmetry.space_group_name_H-M   'P 1'
#
loop_
_entity.id
_entity.type
_entity.pdbx_description
1 polymer ?
#
loop_
_entity_poly.entity_id
_entity_poly.type
_entity_poly.pdbx_seq_one_letter_code
_entity_poly.pdbx_strand_id
1 'polypeptide(L)'
;TAKGTVQLSSAINSTSEILAATPKAVKAAYDLANGKQPADATLTALAGLATAADRLPYFTGADRAALATLTAIGRAIIAKGSIKDVLNYLGLGEGSALPVGVPVPWPTATPPAGWLQCNGATFTKEQYPVLARVYPTLRLPDLRGEFIRGWDDGRKIDEGRKLLSWQKGTLVGGHDDNDSSLDISYMSNGNNIDYGGDKVFAGNYRSDYLWYVILGGTNSRAKAELNGAFFNITRPRNIAFNYIVRAA
;
A
#
# COMPACT_ATOMS: atom_id res chain seq x y z
N THR A 1 74.95 42.23 16.85
CA THR A 1 74.40 41.97 18.20
C THR A 1 75.13 42.85 19.19
N ALA A 2 74.43 43.83 19.78
CA ALA A 2 74.99 44.60 20.89
C ALA A 2 75.18 43.66 22.09
N LYS A 3 76.36 43.68 22.72
CA LYS A 3 76.64 42.89 23.93
C LYS A 3 75.84 43.48 25.09
N GLY A 4 74.94 42.69 25.70
CA GLY A 4 74.09 43.10 26.82
C GLY A 4 73.47 41.91 27.55
N THR A 5 72.91 42.13 28.75
CA THR A 5 72.20 41.12 29.55
C THR A 5 70.80 40.88 28.98
N VAL A 6 70.42 39.61 28.76
CA VAL A 6 69.07 39.23 28.29
C VAL A 6 68.20 38.92 29.51
N GLN A 7 67.05 39.60 29.63
CA GLN A 7 66.06 39.28 30.66
C GLN A 7 65.19 38.10 30.22
N LEU A 8 64.96 37.16 31.15
CA LEU A 8 64.20 35.94 30.93
C LEU A 8 62.79 36.03 31.53
N SER A 9 61.80 35.46 30.85
CA SER A 9 60.42 35.38 31.35
C SER A 9 59.88 33.95 31.25
N SER A 10 59.14 33.52 32.28
CA SER A 10 58.43 32.23 32.28
C SER A 10 56.93 32.35 31.99
N ALA A 11 56.46 33.53 31.56
CA ALA A 11 55.07 33.71 31.15
C ALA A 11 54.82 33.09 29.76
N ILE A 12 53.70 32.37 29.62
CA ILE A 12 53.31 31.72 28.35
C ILE A 12 52.38 32.57 27.48
N ASN A 13 52.01 33.76 27.96
CA ASN A 13 51.16 34.75 27.30
C ASN A 13 51.83 36.14 27.25
N SER A 14 53.16 36.19 27.35
CA SER A 14 53.91 37.45 27.29
C SER A 14 53.76 38.10 25.91
N THR A 15 53.38 39.38 25.87
CA THR A 15 53.37 40.20 24.65
C THR A 15 54.69 40.93 24.41
N SER A 16 55.66 40.82 25.32
CA SER A 16 56.96 41.49 25.21
C SER A 16 57.86 40.86 24.15
N GLU A 17 58.34 41.66 23.20
CA GLU A 17 59.30 41.26 22.16
C GLU A 17 60.76 41.38 22.60
N ILE A 18 61.05 42.01 23.74
CA ILE A 18 62.41 42.26 24.25
C ILE A 18 62.89 41.25 25.32
N LEU A 19 62.01 40.34 25.77
CA LEU A 19 62.31 39.34 26.79
C LEU A 19 62.44 37.96 26.14
N ALA A 20 63.40 37.15 26.58
CA ALA A 20 63.54 35.77 26.09
C ALA A 20 62.72 34.79 26.94
N ALA A 21 62.07 33.81 26.29
CA ALA A 21 61.28 32.78 26.98
C ALA A 21 62.19 31.73 27.66
N THR A 22 61.80 31.26 28.85
CA THR A 22 62.48 30.16 29.53
C THR A 22 62.03 28.78 29.00
N PRO A 23 62.83 27.71 29.17
CA PRO A 23 62.40 26.33 28.87
C PRO A 23 61.11 25.92 29.58
N LYS A 24 60.87 26.45 30.80
CA LYS A 24 59.62 26.24 31.54
C LYS A 24 58.41 26.81 30.80
N ALA A 25 58.52 28.02 30.24
CA ALA A 25 57.45 28.61 29.42
C ALA A 25 57.21 27.81 28.14
N VAL A 26 58.28 27.40 27.44
CA VAL A 26 58.17 26.61 26.21
C VAL A 26 57.51 25.25 26.48
N LYS A 27 57.94 24.54 27.53
CA LYS A 27 57.32 23.28 27.93
C LYS A 27 55.84 23.45 28.28
N ALA A 28 55.50 24.48 29.06
CA ALA A 28 54.12 24.73 29.46
C ALA A 28 53.22 25.09 28.26
N ALA A 29 53.72 25.88 27.29
CA ALA A 29 53.00 26.18 26.06
C ALA A 29 52.84 24.94 25.17
N TYR A 30 53.88 24.10 25.06
CA TYR A 30 53.82 22.84 24.33
C TYR A 30 52.83 21.86 24.96
N ASP A 31 52.89 21.65 26.28
CA ASP A 31 51.97 20.78 27.01
C ASP A 31 50.51 21.26 26.83
N LEU A 32 50.28 22.58 26.87
CA LEU A 32 48.97 23.18 26.62
C LEU A 32 48.49 22.91 25.18
N ALA A 33 49.35 23.10 24.18
CA ALA A 33 49.03 22.87 22.77
C ALA A 33 48.81 21.38 22.46
N ASN A 34 49.61 20.49 23.07
CA ASN A 34 49.49 19.05 22.92
C ASN A 34 48.18 18.49 23.50
N GLY A 35 47.57 19.21 24.45
CA GLY A 35 46.23 18.90 24.98
C GLY A 35 45.07 19.50 24.18
N LYS A 36 45.32 20.24 23.09
CA LYS A 36 44.27 20.80 22.21
C LYS A 36 44.07 19.93 20.99
N GLN A 37 42.84 19.94 20.48
CA GLN A 37 42.53 19.38 19.18
C GLN A 37 43.29 20.14 18.08
N PRO A 38 43.91 19.47 17.09
CA PRO A 38 44.49 20.13 15.93
C PRO A 38 43.50 21.05 15.23
N ALA A 39 44.00 22.10 14.60
CA ALA A 39 43.17 22.99 13.78
C ALA A 39 42.59 22.18 12.61
N ASP A 40 41.26 22.13 12.56
CA ASP A 40 40.50 21.40 11.55
C ASP A 40 39.36 22.31 11.08
N ALA A 41 39.23 22.46 9.76
CA ALA A 41 38.30 23.41 9.16
C ALA A 41 36.84 23.00 9.36
N THR A 42 36.55 21.68 9.39
CA THR A 42 35.22 21.15 9.68
C THR A 42 34.83 21.39 11.13
N LEU A 43 35.74 21.17 12.08
CA LEU A 43 35.51 21.43 13.50
C LEU A 43 35.36 22.93 13.79
N THR A 44 36.10 23.77 13.06
CA THR A 44 35.94 25.23 13.10
C THR A 44 34.55 25.65 12.59
N ALA A 45 34.08 25.04 11.49
CA ALA A 45 32.76 25.31 10.94
C ALA A 45 31.63 24.91 11.91
N LEU A 46 31.75 23.75 12.57
CA LEU A 46 30.80 23.30 13.59
C LEU A 46 30.82 24.18 14.85
N ALA A 47 32.01 24.59 15.31
CA ALA A 47 32.17 25.48 16.45
C ALA A 47 31.61 26.90 16.21
N GLY A 48 31.56 27.34 14.95
CA GLY A 48 30.98 28.61 14.55
C GLY A 48 29.45 28.64 14.49
N LEU A 49 28.76 27.50 14.68
CA LEU A 49 27.30 27.45 14.65
C LEU A 49 26.68 28.08 15.91
N ALA A 50 25.65 28.90 15.72
CA ALA A 50 24.90 29.48 16.84
C ALA A 50 24.12 28.40 17.60
N THR A 51 24.42 28.22 18.89
CA THR A 51 23.69 27.27 19.73
C THR A 51 22.26 27.74 19.95
N ALA A 52 21.28 26.93 19.53
CA ALA A 52 19.87 27.18 19.76
C ALA A 52 19.09 25.85 19.90
N ALA A 53 17.98 25.89 20.61
CA ALA A 53 17.06 24.76 20.69
C ALA A 53 16.48 24.43 19.30
N ASP A 54 16.09 23.17 19.12
CA ASP A 54 15.40 22.69 17.92
C ASP A 54 16.16 22.95 16.60
N ARG A 55 17.49 22.87 16.65
CA ARG A 55 18.38 22.96 15.49
C ARG A 55 19.14 21.65 15.24
N LEU A 56 19.31 21.31 13.97
CA LEU A 56 20.15 20.20 13.50
C LEU A 56 21.31 20.77 12.67
N PRO A 57 22.57 20.57 13.09
CA PRO A 57 23.74 20.84 12.25
C PRO A 57 23.77 19.96 11.01
N TYR A 58 24.10 20.55 9.86
CA TYR A 58 24.33 19.84 8.60
C TYR A 58 25.38 20.57 7.75
N PHE A 59 26.01 19.86 6.81
CA PHE A 59 27.01 20.44 5.93
C PHE A 59 26.39 20.94 4.62
N THR A 60 26.80 22.12 4.16
CA THR A 60 26.41 22.72 2.88
C THR A 60 27.53 22.66 1.83
N GLY A 61 28.69 22.14 2.21
CA GLY A 61 29.88 21.94 1.39
C GLY A 61 31.04 21.47 2.27
N ALA A 62 32.21 21.22 1.66
CA ALA A 62 33.43 20.94 2.42
C ALA A 62 33.71 22.11 3.38
N ASP A 63 33.94 21.78 4.65
CA ASP A 63 34.24 22.74 5.73
C ASP A 63 33.21 23.88 5.90
N ARG A 64 31.95 23.62 5.53
CA ARG A 64 30.83 24.57 5.68
C ARG A 64 29.66 23.88 6.36
N ALA A 65 29.31 24.35 7.56
CA ALA A 65 28.18 23.88 8.32
C ALA A 65 27.08 24.94 8.41
N ALA A 66 25.83 24.51 8.51
CA ALA A 66 24.67 25.35 8.73
C ALA A 66 23.68 24.65 9.69
N LEU A 67 22.64 25.37 10.10
CA LEU A 67 21.59 24.85 10.98
C LEU A 67 20.26 24.79 10.25
N ALA A 68 19.65 23.60 10.27
CA ALA A 68 18.25 23.41 9.89
C ALA A 68 17.37 23.43 11.14
N THR A 69 16.13 23.87 11.02
CA THR A 69 15.13 23.69 12.08
C THR A 69 14.75 22.21 12.16
N LEU A 70 15.00 21.58 13.31
CA LEU A 70 14.56 20.22 13.57
C LEU A 70 13.20 20.27 14.24
N THR A 71 12.14 20.00 13.48
CA THR A 71 10.76 20.09 13.99
C THR A 71 10.48 19.05 15.06
N ALA A 72 9.42 19.26 15.86
CA ALA A 72 8.95 18.28 16.83
C ALA A 72 8.64 16.92 16.17
N ILE A 73 8.10 16.92 14.95
CA ILE A 73 7.85 15.71 14.15
C ILE A 73 9.16 15.01 13.79
N GLY A 74 10.16 15.75 13.31
CA GLY A 74 11.48 15.20 13.00
C GLY A 74 12.14 14.55 14.21
N ARG A 75 12.11 15.22 15.38
CA ARG A 75 12.57 14.66 16.65
C ARG A 75 11.81 13.40 17.02
N ALA A 76 10.48 13.42 16.88
CA ALA A 76 9.65 12.28 17.20
C ALA A 76 9.99 11.05 16.34
N ILE A 77 10.28 11.22 15.05
CA ILE A 77 10.65 10.13 14.14
C ILE A 77 12.04 9.58 14.49
N ILE A 78 13.04 10.44 14.66
CA ILE A 78 14.42 10.04 14.96
C ILE A 78 14.51 9.34 16.32
N ALA A 79 13.66 9.71 17.27
CA ALA A 79 13.60 9.09 18.60
C ALA A 79 12.94 7.70 18.64
N LYS A 80 12.40 7.19 17.52
CA LYS A 80 11.76 5.87 17.50
C LYS A 80 12.80 4.76 17.55
N GLY A 81 12.58 3.76 18.42
CA GLY A 81 13.49 2.64 18.62
C GLY A 81 13.33 1.49 17.62
N SER A 82 12.31 1.52 16.77
CA SER A 82 12.04 0.48 15.78
C SER A 82 11.33 1.01 14.53
N ILE A 83 11.47 0.30 13.41
CA ILE A 83 10.72 0.57 12.17
C ILE A 83 9.21 0.52 12.45
N LYS A 84 8.74 -0.43 13.29
CA LYS A 84 7.34 -0.55 13.66
C LYS A 84 6.80 0.72 14.30
N ASP A 85 7.56 1.34 15.20
CA ASP A 85 7.12 2.56 15.87
C ASP A 85 7.13 3.79 14.95
N VAL A 86 8.05 3.83 13.98
CA VAL A 86 8.03 4.83 12.91
C VAL A 86 6.77 4.67 12.05
N LEU A 87 6.49 3.45 11.59
CA LEU A 87 5.31 3.17 10.78
C LEU A 87 4.02 3.49 11.54
N ASN A 88 3.92 3.12 12.82
CA ASN A 88 2.78 3.46 13.66
C ASN A 88 2.60 4.97 13.81
N TYR A 89 3.70 5.71 14.04
CA TYR A 89 3.66 7.17 14.15
C TYR A 89 3.16 7.83 12.85
N LEU A 90 3.49 7.26 11.70
CA LEU A 90 3.03 7.72 10.39
C LEU A 90 1.63 7.18 10.01
N GLY A 91 0.99 6.36 10.85
CA GLY A 91 -0.29 5.71 10.53
C GLY A 91 -0.19 4.59 9.48
N LEU A 92 1.02 4.11 9.18
CA LEU A 92 1.33 3.05 8.22
C LEU A 92 1.50 1.66 8.84
N GLY A 93 1.22 1.53 10.13
CA GLY A 93 1.27 0.27 10.87
C GLY A 93 0.09 -0.66 10.58
N GLU A 94 -0.38 -1.37 11.61
CA GLU A 94 -1.52 -2.32 11.52
C GLU A 94 -2.85 -1.64 11.09
N GLY A 95 -2.92 -0.30 11.12
CA GLY A 95 -4.03 0.53 10.66
C GLY A 95 -3.85 1.18 9.28
N SER A 96 -3.00 0.62 8.40
CA SER A 96 -2.86 1.07 7.01
C SER A 96 -4.22 1.22 6.32
N ALA A 97 -4.31 2.10 5.31
CA ALA A 97 -5.52 2.33 4.51
C ALA A 97 -6.18 1.04 3.98
N LEU A 98 -5.39 -0.03 3.81
CA LEU A 98 -5.89 -1.37 3.54
C LEU A 98 -5.47 -2.32 4.66
N PRO A 99 -6.42 -2.76 5.51
CA PRO A 99 -6.18 -3.80 6.52
C PRO A 99 -5.69 -5.11 5.89
N VAL A 100 -4.82 -5.82 6.60
CA VAL A 100 -4.38 -7.17 6.21
C VAL A 100 -5.59 -8.10 6.06
N GLY A 101 -5.61 -8.88 4.98
CA GLY A 101 -6.67 -9.84 4.68
C GLY A 101 -7.82 -9.34 3.81
N VAL A 102 -7.89 -8.04 3.48
CA VAL A 102 -8.87 -7.50 2.52
C VAL A 102 -8.49 -7.92 1.09
N PRO A 103 -9.38 -8.59 0.31
CA PRO A 103 -9.14 -8.88 -1.09
C PRO A 103 -9.18 -7.63 -1.96
N VAL A 104 -8.23 -7.48 -2.87
CA VAL A 104 -8.08 -6.34 -3.78
C VAL A 104 -7.90 -6.84 -5.22
N PRO A 105 -8.62 -6.28 -6.21
CA PRO A 105 -8.38 -6.57 -7.62
C PRO A 105 -6.98 -6.14 -8.08
N TRP A 106 -6.28 -7.01 -8.81
CA TRP A 106 -4.93 -6.80 -9.32
C TRP A 106 -4.83 -7.16 -10.82
N PRO A 107 -4.22 -6.31 -11.66
CA PRO A 107 -4.30 -6.44 -13.11
C PRO A 107 -3.36 -7.50 -13.71
N THR A 108 -2.41 -8.06 -12.94
CA THR A 108 -1.46 -9.05 -13.45
C THR A 108 -1.58 -10.40 -12.74
N ALA A 109 -1.07 -11.45 -13.39
CA ALA A 109 -1.05 -12.78 -12.79
C ALA A 109 -0.19 -12.80 -11.52
N THR A 110 0.98 -12.15 -11.51
CA THR A 110 1.88 -12.20 -10.36
C THR A 110 1.57 -11.08 -9.36
N PRO A 111 1.21 -11.39 -8.10
CA PRO A 111 1.04 -10.37 -7.07
C PRO A 111 2.39 -9.68 -6.76
N PRO A 112 2.37 -8.42 -6.31
CA PRO A 112 3.58 -7.77 -5.82
C PRO A 112 4.09 -8.44 -4.53
N ALA A 113 5.36 -8.21 -4.19
CA ALA A 113 5.94 -8.74 -2.97
C ALA A 113 5.13 -8.32 -1.72
N GLY A 114 4.94 -9.26 -0.79
CA GLY A 114 4.10 -9.03 0.40
C GLY A 114 2.60 -9.25 0.19
N TRP A 115 2.18 -9.72 -1.00
CA TRP A 115 0.79 -10.03 -1.31
C TRP A 115 0.62 -11.50 -1.74
N LEU A 116 -0.55 -12.06 -1.45
CA LEU A 116 -0.91 -13.44 -1.81
C LEU A 116 -2.16 -13.45 -2.68
N GLN A 117 -2.26 -14.38 -3.63
CA GLN A 117 -3.46 -14.56 -4.43
C GLN A 117 -4.57 -15.27 -3.64
N CYS A 118 -5.81 -14.83 -3.80
CA CYS A 118 -7.02 -15.50 -3.30
C CYS A 118 -7.43 -16.64 -4.25
N ASN A 119 -6.58 -17.66 -4.33
CA ASN A 119 -6.76 -18.82 -5.22
C ASN A 119 -6.95 -20.13 -4.43
N GLY A 120 -7.35 -20.04 -3.15
CA GLY A 120 -7.46 -21.18 -2.25
C GLY A 120 -6.16 -21.61 -1.58
N ALA A 121 -5.04 -20.90 -1.80
CA ALA A 121 -3.74 -21.23 -1.23
C ALA A 121 -3.74 -21.23 0.31
N THR A 122 -2.93 -22.13 0.88
CA THR A 122 -2.61 -22.17 2.31
C THR A 122 -1.43 -21.26 2.62
N PHE A 123 -1.36 -20.79 3.86
CA PHE A 123 -0.23 -20.01 4.38
C PHE A 123 0.08 -20.43 5.82
N THR A 124 1.16 -19.92 6.41
CA THR A 124 1.55 -20.27 7.79
C THR A 124 1.39 -19.07 8.72
N LYS A 125 1.04 -19.34 9.99
CA LYS A 125 0.88 -18.31 11.02
C LYS A 125 2.22 -17.68 11.39
N GLU A 126 3.30 -18.43 11.29
CA GLU A 126 4.67 -17.99 11.56
C GLU A 126 5.09 -16.92 10.55
N GLN A 127 4.73 -17.11 9.27
CA GLN A 127 5.05 -16.16 8.22
C GLN A 127 4.10 -14.96 8.22
N TYR A 128 2.80 -15.18 8.46
CA TYR A 128 1.77 -14.15 8.38
C TYR A 128 0.82 -14.16 9.59
N PRO A 129 1.30 -13.75 10.78
CA PRO A 129 0.52 -13.86 12.02
C PRO A 129 -0.70 -12.96 12.06
N VAL A 130 -0.66 -11.80 11.39
CA VAL A 130 -1.81 -10.89 11.30
C VAL A 130 -2.86 -11.46 10.34
N LEU A 131 -2.44 -12.01 9.20
CA LEU A 131 -3.35 -12.66 8.24
C LEU A 131 -4.04 -13.88 8.86
N ALA A 132 -3.32 -14.64 9.69
CA ALA A 132 -3.88 -15.79 10.43
C ALA A 132 -4.99 -15.39 11.42
N ARG A 133 -5.03 -14.15 11.91
CA ARG A 133 -6.15 -13.66 12.74
C ARG A 133 -7.41 -13.43 11.91
N VAL A 134 -7.24 -13.03 10.65
CA VAL A 134 -8.34 -12.71 9.72
C VAL A 134 -8.85 -13.97 8.99
N TYR A 135 -7.95 -14.89 8.63
CA TYR A 135 -8.27 -16.21 8.08
C TYR A 135 -7.74 -17.33 8.99
N PRO A 136 -8.48 -17.69 10.07
CA PRO A 136 -8.02 -18.66 11.07
C PRO A 136 -7.79 -20.09 10.54
N THR A 137 -8.38 -20.42 9.40
CA THR A 137 -8.19 -21.71 8.71
C THR A 137 -6.83 -21.82 8.02
N LEU A 138 -6.03 -20.74 8.03
CA LEU A 138 -4.73 -20.65 7.36
C LEU A 138 -4.82 -20.90 5.84
N ARG A 139 -6.00 -20.64 5.28
CA ARG A 139 -6.29 -20.82 3.86
C ARG A 139 -7.08 -19.62 3.34
N LEU A 140 -6.63 -19.09 2.22
CA LEU A 140 -7.31 -18.00 1.54
C LEU A 140 -8.58 -18.52 0.84
N PRO A 141 -9.61 -17.67 0.65
CA PRO A 141 -10.71 -18.01 -0.22
C PRO A 141 -10.19 -18.22 -1.65
N ASP A 142 -10.88 -19.06 -2.41
CA ASP A 142 -10.70 -19.14 -3.86
C ASP A 142 -11.74 -18.23 -4.51
N LEU A 143 -11.29 -17.06 -4.98
CA LEU A 143 -12.16 -16.02 -5.55
C LEU A 143 -12.08 -15.99 -7.09
N ARG A 144 -11.43 -16.98 -7.71
CA ARG A 144 -11.30 -17.02 -9.17
C ARG A 144 -12.67 -17.28 -9.79
N GLY A 145 -13.19 -16.27 -10.50
CA GLY A 145 -14.51 -16.33 -11.14
C GLY A 145 -15.69 -16.04 -10.19
N GLU A 146 -15.41 -15.68 -8.93
CA GLU A 146 -16.44 -15.43 -7.93
C GLU A 146 -16.73 -13.93 -7.77
N PHE A 147 -17.98 -13.59 -7.48
CA PHE A 147 -18.38 -12.24 -7.09
C PHE A 147 -18.44 -12.13 -5.56
N ILE A 148 -17.93 -11.02 -5.01
CA ILE A 148 -18.04 -10.72 -3.59
C ILE A 148 -19.42 -10.09 -3.33
N ARG A 149 -20.18 -10.67 -2.39
CA ARG A 149 -21.47 -10.15 -1.93
C ARG A 149 -21.36 -9.67 -0.48
N GLY A 150 -22.08 -8.59 -0.15
CA GLY A 150 -22.22 -8.12 1.24
C GLY A 150 -22.90 -9.18 2.12
N TRP A 151 -22.40 -9.33 3.34
CA TRP A 151 -23.03 -10.22 4.33
C TRP A 151 -24.30 -9.57 4.89
N ASP A 152 -25.34 -10.37 5.12
CA ASP A 152 -26.65 -9.89 5.55
C ASP A 152 -26.63 -9.17 6.90
N ASP A 153 -25.87 -9.71 7.85
CA ASP A 153 -25.71 -9.18 9.22
C ASP A 153 -27.03 -8.74 9.89
N GLY A 154 -28.11 -9.51 9.67
CA GLY A 154 -29.41 -9.26 10.29
C GLY A 154 -30.33 -8.31 9.53
N ARG A 155 -29.95 -7.87 8.32
CA ARG A 155 -30.80 -7.06 7.44
C ARG A 155 -31.98 -7.86 6.84
N LYS A 156 -31.92 -9.20 6.87
CA LYS A 156 -32.97 -10.12 6.39
C LYS A 156 -33.21 -10.10 4.87
N ILE A 157 -32.19 -9.76 4.10
CA ILE A 157 -32.19 -9.82 2.63
C ILE A 157 -31.55 -11.12 2.13
N ASP A 158 -30.50 -11.60 2.82
CA ASP A 158 -29.77 -12.83 2.48
C ASP A 158 -29.63 -13.72 3.74
N GLU A 159 -30.77 -14.02 4.36
CA GLU A 159 -30.86 -14.71 5.65
C GLU A 159 -30.19 -16.09 5.64
N GLY A 160 -29.54 -16.45 6.75
CA GLY A 160 -28.87 -17.75 6.91
C GLY A 160 -27.50 -17.86 6.24
N ARG A 161 -27.05 -16.85 5.48
CA ARG A 161 -25.70 -16.82 4.90
C ARG A 161 -24.63 -16.53 5.95
N LYS A 162 -23.51 -17.25 5.84
CA LYS A 162 -22.33 -17.06 6.70
C LYS A 162 -21.23 -16.32 5.92
N LEU A 163 -20.39 -15.55 6.62
CA LEU A 163 -19.17 -15.01 6.03
C LEU A 163 -18.34 -16.11 5.36
N LEU A 164 -17.81 -15.81 4.16
CA LEU A 164 -17.02 -16.73 3.33
C LEU A 164 -17.75 -18.00 2.85
N SER A 165 -19.07 -18.12 3.05
CA SER A 165 -19.82 -19.24 2.49
C SER A 165 -19.97 -19.10 0.97
N TRP A 166 -19.73 -20.17 0.23
CA TRP A 166 -19.97 -20.20 -1.21
C TRP A 166 -21.45 -20.38 -1.52
N GLN A 167 -21.91 -19.90 -2.67
CA GLN A 167 -23.28 -20.10 -3.16
C GLN A 167 -23.24 -20.47 -4.63
N LYS A 168 -24.06 -21.43 -5.04
CA LYS A 168 -24.32 -21.65 -6.47
C LYS A 168 -25.00 -20.43 -7.07
N GLY A 169 -24.73 -20.15 -8.35
CA GLY A 169 -25.54 -19.21 -9.11
C GLY A 169 -27.02 -19.62 -9.11
N THR A 170 -27.91 -18.63 -9.13
CA THR A 170 -29.34 -18.90 -9.29
C THR A 170 -29.61 -19.31 -10.74
N LEU A 171 -30.28 -20.43 -10.93
CA LEU A 171 -30.78 -20.83 -12.24
C LEU A 171 -31.98 -19.95 -12.58
N VAL A 172 -31.92 -19.33 -13.75
CA VAL A 172 -32.99 -18.49 -14.28
C VAL A 172 -33.55 -19.20 -15.50
N GLY A 173 -34.78 -19.71 -15.41
CA GLY A 173 -35.48 -20.43 -16.47
C GLY A 173 -37.01 -20.34 -16.28
N GLY A 174 -37.76 -20.33 -17.38
CA GLY A 174 -39.22 -20.30 -17.36
C GLY A 174 -39.82 -21.68 -17.13
N HIS A 175 -40.91 -21.75 -16.36
CA HIS A 175 -41.74 -22.94 -16.19
C HIS A 175 -42.79 -22.98 -17.32
N ASP A 176 -42.94 -24.14 -17.94
CA ASP A 176 -43.94 -24.48 -18.96
C ASP A 176 -45.13 -25.15 -18.25
N ASP A 177 -46.32 -24.56 -18.34
CA ASP A 177 -47.56 -25.06 -17.75
C ASP A 177 -48.48 -25.74 -18.77
N ASN A 178 -47.95 -26.36 -19.83
CA ASN A 178 -48.66 -27.38 -20.61
C ASN A 178 -50.09 -27.00 -21.02
N ASP A 179 -50.34 -25.74 -21.38
CA ASP A 179 -51.51 -25.37 -22.17
C ASP A 179 -51.28 -25.82 -23.62
N SER A 180 -52.32 -26.33 -24.24
CA SER A 180 -52.35 -26.95 -25.56
C SER A 180 -51.97 -26.01 -26.73
N SER A 181 -51.60 -24.76 -26.45
CA SER A 181 -51.06 -23.79 -27.39
C SER A 181 -49.68 -23.28 -26.97
N LEU A 182 -48.67 -24.14 -27.15
CA LEU A 182 -47.25 -23.85 -27.42
C LEU A 182 -46.69 -22.46 -27.02
N ASP A 183 -46.12 -22.36 -25.82
CA ASP A 183 -45.38 -21.18 -25.37
C ASP A 183 -43.88 -21.46 -25.13
N ILE A 184 -43.01 -20.59 -25.67
CA ILE A 184 -41.58 -20.54 -25.29
C ILE A 184 -41.44 -19.47 -24.20
N SER A 185 -41.32 -19.89 -22.95
CA SER A 185 -41.08 -18.99 -21.82
C SER A 185 -39.61 -18.55 -21.77
N TYR A 186 -39.34 -17.28 -22.08
CA TYR A 186 -38.05 -16.64 -21.85
C TYR A 186 -38.24 -15.33 -21.08
N MET A 187 -37.26 -14.97 -20.26
CA MET A 187 -37.22 -13.65 -19.65
C MET A 187 -36.85 -12.63 -20.73
N SER A 188 -37.80 -11.76 -21.05
CA SER A 188 -37.67 -10.66 -22.00
C SER A 188 -37.22 -9.37 -21.27
N ASN A 189 -36.45 -8.52 -21.95
CA ASN A 189 -36.20 -7.12 -21.53
C ASN A 189 -36.97 -6.19 -22.49
N GLY A 190 -38.27 -6.48 -22.65
CA GLY A 190 -39.16 -5.81 -23.60
C GLY A 190 -39.85 -4.60 -23.00
N ASN A 191 -40.54 -3.82 -23.85
CA ASN A 191 -41.15 -2.53 -23.50
C ASN A 191 -42.29 -2.61 -22.45
N ASN A 192 -42.80 -3.80 -22.12
CA ASN A 192 -43.99 -3.93 -21.26
C ASN A 192 -43.71 -4.56 -19.90
N ILE A 193 -42.63 -5.36 -19.74
CA ILE A 193 -42.22 -5.96 -18.46
C ILE A 193 -40.69 -6.07 -18.44
N ASP A 194 -40.05 -5.30 -17.56
CA ASP A 194 -38.62 -5.37 -17.26
C ASP A 194 -38.42 -6.22 -16.00
N TYR A 195 -37.80 -7.39 -16.14
CA TYR A 195 -37.47 -8.28 -15.01
C TYR A 195 -36.17 -7.88 -14.29
N GLY A 196 -35.61 -6.70 -14.59
CA GLY A 196 -34.42 -6.14 -13.94
C GLY A 196 -33.10 -6.70 -14.46
N GLY A 197 -33.09 -7.34 -15.64
CA GLY A 197 -31.87 -7.84 -16.29
C GLY A 197 -31.15 -6.76 -17.10
N ASP A 198 -29.83 -6.88 -17.30
CA ASP A 198 -29.12 -5.92 -18.16
C ASP A 198 -29.56 -6.08 -19.62
N LYS A 199 -29.67 -4.95 -20.33
CA LYS A 199 -30.06 -4.89 -21.75
C LYS A 199 -29.07 -5.61 -22.65
N VAL A 200 -29.58 -6.34 -23.64
CA VAL A 200 -28.76 -6.99 -24.68
C VAL A 200 -28.55 -6.05 -25.86
N PHE A 201 -27.28 -5.74 -26.14
CA PHE A 201 -26.87 -4.98 -27.32
C PHE A 201 -26.53 -5.96 -28.45
N ALA A 202 -27.46 -6.14 -29.38
CA ALA A 202 -27.40 -7.09 -30.49
C ALA A 202 -26.03 -7.18 -31.19
N GLY A 203 -25.40 -6.03 -31.47
CA GLY A 203 -24.11 -5.95 -32.17
C GLY A 203 -22.90 -6.50 -31.41
N ASN A 204 -23.02 -6.76 -30.10
CA ASN A 204 -21.94 -7.28 -29.26
C ASN A 204 -21.94 -8.81 -29.15
N TYR A 205 -22.93 -9.49 -29.72
CA TYR A 205 -23.11 -10.94 -29.61
C TYR A 205 -23.29 -11.57 -30.99
N ARG A 206 -22.74 -12.76 -31.19
CA ARG A 206 -22.84 -13.48 -32.46
C ARG A 206 -24.22 -14.15 -32.55
N SER A 207 -25.01 -13.78 -33.56
CA SER A 207 -26.41 -14.23 -33.73
C SER A 207 -26.56 -15.64 -34.31
N ASP A 208 -25.46 -16.28 -34.72
CA ASP A 208 -25.48 -17.47 -35.57
C ASP A 208 -25.72 -18.80 -34.85
N TYR A 209 -25.69 -18.80 -33.51
CA TYR A 209 -25.95 -19.99 -32.69
C TYR A 209 -27.36 -20.05 -32.09
N LEU A 210 -28.18 -19.00 -32.23
CA LEU A 210 -29.51 -18.94 -31.63
C LEU A 210 -30.58 -19.33 -32.65
N TRP A 211 -31.22 -20.45 -32.39
CA TRP A 211 -32.30 -20.98 -33.20
C TRP A 211 -33.54 -21.10 -32.34
N TYR A 212 -34.66 -20.62 -32.86
CA TYR A 212 -35.98 -20.88 -32.29
C TYR A 212 -36.81 -21.66 -33.31
N VAL A 213 -37.84 -22.35 -32.82
CA VAL A 213 -38.77 -23.08 -33.67
C VAL A 213 -39.91 -22.13 -34.02
N ILE A 214 -40.19 -21.97 -35.32
CA ILE A 214 -41.40 -21.26 -35.76
C ILE A 214 -42.53 -22.28 -35.71
N LEU A 215 -43.55 -22.00 -34.91
CA LEU A 215 -44.72 -22.87 -34.80
C LEU A 215 -45.82 -22.44 -35.79
N GLY A 216 -46.40 -23.42 -36.47
CA GLY A 216 -47.43 -23.23 -37.53
C GLY A 216 -46.96 -23.55 -38.96
N GLY A 217 -45.66 -23.76 -39.18
CA GLY A 217 -45.09 -24.24 -40.44
C GLY A 217 -44.11 -25.38 -40.20
N THR A 218 -44.47 -26.60 -40.61
CA THR A 218 -43.63 -27.82 -40.68
C THR A 218 -42.19 -27.66 -40.20
N ASN A 219 -41.88 -28.08 -38.96
CA ASN A 219 -40.53 -28.29 -38.40
C ASN A 219 -39.43 -27.29 -38.79
N SER A 220 -39.79 -26.02 -39.04
CA SER A 220 -38.87 -25.03 -39.56
C SER A 220 -38.21 -24.28 -38.41
N ARG A 221 -36.88 -24.40 -38.34
CA ARG A 221 -36.06 -23.61 -37.41
C ARG A 221 -35.76 -22.27 -38.07
N ALA A 222 -35.96 -21.18 -37.36
CA ALA A 222 -35.47 -19.87 -37.77
C ALA A 222 -34.31 -19.43 -36.89
N LYS A 223 -33.40 -18.69 -37.50
CA LYS A 223 -32.38 -17.98 -36.73
C LYS A 223 -33.06 -16.87 -35.96
N ALA A 224 -32.86 -16.84 -34.65
CA ALA A 224 -33.23 -15.68 -33.86
C ALA A 224 -32.33 -14.53 -34.29
N GLU A 225 -32.93 -13.44 -34.76
CA GLU A 225 -32.25 -12.16 -34.69
C GLU A 225 -32.09 -11.81 -33.21
N LEU A 226 -30.88 -11.45 -32.80
CA LEU A 226 -30.61 -10.91 -31.47
C LEU A 226 -31.34 -9.57 -31.31
N ASN A 227 -32.64 -9.60 -31.08
CA ASN A 227 -33.41 -8.41 -30.76
C ASN A 227 -33.37 -8.21 -29.24
N GLY A 228 -32.95 -7.02 -28.80
CA GLY A 228 -32.75 -6.70 -27.38
C GLY A 228 -33.98 -6.90 -26.50
N ALA A 229 -35.18 -6.97 -27.10
CA ALA A 229 -36.41 -7.28 -26.40
C ALA A 229 -36.48 -8.73 -25.88
N PHE A 230 -35.79 -9.70 -26.47
CA PHE A 230 -36.01 -11.13 -26.17
C PHE A 230 -34.98 -11.78 -25.24
N PHE A 231 -33.91 -11.07 -24.91
CA PHE A 231 -32.79 -11.64 -24.16
C PHE A 231 -32.41 -10.75 -22.98
N ASN A 232 -32.03 -11.38 -21.87
CA ASN A 232 -31.47 -10.73 -20.70
C ASN A 232 -30.04 -11.22 -20.46
N ILE A 233 -29.17 -10.33 -20.00
CA ILE A 233 -27.85 -10.71 -19.55
C ILE A 233 -27.95 -11.18 -18.09
N THR A 234 -27.74 -12.47 -17.85
CA THR A 234 -27.80 -13.08 -16.50
C THR A 234 -26.52 -12.92 -15.68
N ARG A 235 -25.41 -12.55 -16.34
CA ARG A 235 -24.12 -12.20 -15.70
C ARG A 235 -23.65 -10.82 -16.14
N PRO A 236 -23.40 -9.86 -15.23
CA PRO A 236 -22.87 -8.57 -15.62
C PRO A 236 -21.61 -8.69 -16.49
N ARG A 237 -21.45 -7.80 -17.48
CA ARG A 237 -20.18 -7.66 -18.21
C ARG A 237 -19.07 -7.37 -17.21
N ASN A 238 -17.96 -8.07 -17.30
CA ASN A 238 -16.86 -7.95 -16.34
C ASN A 238 -15.50 -8.05 -17.05
N ILE A 239 -14.47 -7.53 -16.37
CA ILE A 239 -13.06 -7.71 -16.73
C ILE A 239 -12.44 -8.53 -15.59
N ALA A 240 -11.73 -9.59 -15.95
CA ALA A 240 -11.10 -10.46 -14.98
C ALA A 240 -9.87 -9.77 -14.37
N PHE A 241 -9.84 -9.69 -13.04
CA PHE A 241 -8.69 -9.30 -12.24
C PHE A 241 -8.32 -10.47 -11.33
N ASN A 242 -7.06 -10.52 -10.92
CA ASN A 242 -6.64 -11.39 -9.84
C ASN A 242 -7.09 -10.77 -8.51
N TYR A 243 -7.58 -11.56 -7.56
CA TYR A 243 -7.82 -11.06 -6.21
C TYR A 243 -6.61 -11.34 -5.34
N ILE A 244 -6.01 -10.31 -4.75
CA ILE A 244 -4.84 -10.44 -3.89
C ILE A 244 -5.14 -9.89 -2.49
N VAL A 245 -4.52 -10.45 -1.45
CA VAL A 245 -4.58 -9.93 -0.09
C VAL A 245 -3.21 -9.48 0.36
N ARG A 246 -3.15 -8.36 1.09
CA ARG A 246 -1.92 -7.93 1.75
C ARG A 246 -1.60 -8.91 2.85
N ALA A 247 -0.36 -9.41 2.88
CA ALA A 247 0.09 -10.42 3.82
C ALA A 247 0.97 -9.87 4.95
N ALA A 248 1.64 -8.73 4.74
CA ALA A 248 2.45 -8.00 5.72
C ALA A 248 2.47 -6.48 5.43
#